data_AF-A0A520W685-F1
#
_entry.id   AF-A0A520W685-F1
#
_cell.length_a   1.000
_cell.length_b   1.000
_cell.length_c   1.000
_cell.angle_alpha   90.00
_cell.angle_beta   90.00
_cell.angle_gamma   90.00
#
_symmetry.space_group_name_H-M   'P 1'
#
loop_
_entity.id
_entity.type
_entity.pdbx_description
1 polymer ?
#
loop_
_entity_poly.entity_id
_entity_poly.type
_entity_poly.pdbx_seq_one_letter_code
_entity_poly.pdbx_strand_id
1 'polypeptide(L)'
;MRTLIKNIFLIIIITLNSFTVFAKDNLVTDLSESTVEISSTFSGADILLFGAYDGQKNDDIIVVVSGQKGNIKVDKKEKKFGIWMITESIKFSNVPKYYYIASNRKIEEITNKTEIKKRKLNFNNFELNNNKIDYKNLDKKWYEALKRNMKKKQFWKIEENSIKLNKNTLFRKTLSLPSNVSTGMYIVKILHYRKGNLISQEESKIKIDKTGISANIYNIAQNFSAIYGIIAVIIALFFGWFTNFIFRRI
;
A
#
# COMPACT_ATOMS: atom_id res chain seq x y z
N MET A 1 -20.47 53.26 -40.51
CA MET A 1 -20.95 51.87 -40.30
C MET A 1 -19.82 50.82 -40.43
N ARG A 2 -18.95 50.87 -41.46
CA ARG A 2 -17.79 49.96 -41.62
C ARG A 2 -16.77 49.98 -40.48
N THR A 3 -16.52 51.13 -39.86
CA THR A 3 -15.57 51.29 -38.74
C THR A 3 -16.07 50.70 -37.42
N LEU A 4 -17.38 50.78 -37.16
CA LEU A 4 -18.02 50.17 -35.98
C LEU A 4 -17.97 48.64 -36.04
N ILE A 5 -18.23 48.05 -37.21
CA ILE A 5 -18.15 46.60 -37.45
C ILE A 5 -16.70 46.10 -37.29
N LYS A 6 -15.72 46.88 -37.75
CA LYS A 6 -14.29 46.53 -37.62
C LYS A 6 -13.83 46.53 -36.16
N ASN A 7 -14.27 47.49 -35.35
CA ASN A 7 -13.94 47.55 -33.93
C ASN A 7 -14.62 46.44 -33.11
N ILE A 8 -15.84 46.04 -33.46
CA ILE A 8 -16.53 44.90 -32.85
C ILE A 8 -15.80 43.59 -33.15
N PHE A 9 -15.31 43.41 -34.38
CA PHE A 9 -14.54 42.22 -34.77
C PHE A 9 -13.20 42.12 -34.04
N LEU A 10 -12.55 43.27 -33.79
CA LEU A 10 -11.28 43.33 -33.04
C LEU A 10 -11.46 42.96 -31.56
N ILE A 11 -12.57 43.40 -30.94
CA ILE A 11 -12.89 43.07 -29.54
C ILE A 11 -13.20 41.57 -29.37
N ILE A 12 -13.90 40.96 -30.33
CA ILE A 12 -14.21 39.52 -30.34
C ILE A 12 -12.92 38.67 -30.45
N ILE A 13 -11.95 39.09 -31.26
CA ILE A 13 -10.66 38.36 -31.37
C ILE A 13 -9.83 38.43 -30.09
N ILE A 14 -9.92 39.54 -29.34
CA ILE A 14 -9.21 39.69 -28.07
C ILE A 14 -9.86 38.87 -26.94
N THR A 15 -11.19 38.72 -26.95
CA THR A 15 -11.89 37.90 -25.93
C THR A 15 -11.77 36.39 -26.17
N LEU A 16 -11.59 35.94 -27.42
CA LEU A 16 -11.38 34.52 -27.74
C LEU A 16 -9.98 33.97 -27.41
N ASN A 17 -8.98 34.83 -27.14
CA ASN A 17 -7.62 34.39 -26.79
C ASN A 17 -7.40 34.14 -25.29
N SER A 18 -8.43 34.28 -24.46
CA SER A 18 -8.33 34.02 -23.01
C SER A 18 -8.66 32.57 -22.64
N PHE A 19 -8.29 31.60 -23.49
CA PHE A 19 -8.23 30.21 -23.05
C PHE A 19 -6.97 30.04 -22.21
N THR A 20 -7.12 30.22 -20.90
CA THR A 20 -6.12 29.77 -19.94
C THR A 20 -6.00 28.26 -20.10
N VAL A 21 -4.96 27.80 -20.81
CA VAL A 21 -4.54 26.41 -20.81
C VAL A 21 -4.14 26.09 -19.37
N PHE A 22 -5.02 25.38 -18.65
CA PHE A 22 -4.64 24.77 -17.38
C PHE A 22 -3.60 23.70 -17.70
N ALA A 23 -2.32 24.05 -17.52
CA ALA A 23 -1.25 23.07 -17.54
C ALA A 23 -1.59 22.02 -16.48
N LYS A 24 -1.75 20.78 -16.93
CA LYS A 24 -1.96 19.63 -16.04
C LYS A 24 -0.73 19.54 -15.15
N ASP A 25 -0.90 19.73 -13.84
CA ASP A 25 0.22 19.67 -12.89
C ASP A 25 0.95 18.32 -13.05
N ASN A 26 2.21 18.40 -13.47
CA ASN A 26 3.03 17.26 -13.84
C ASN A 26 3.57 16.60 -12.57
N LEU A 27 2.84 15.61 -12.04
CA LEU A 27 3.37 14.64 -11.08
C LEU A 27 3.60 13.33 -11.83
N VAL A 28 4.84 12.88 -11.87
CA VAL A 28 5.24 11.61 -12.49
C VAL A 28 6.04 10.83 -11.46
N THR A 29 5.66 9.58 -11.20
CA THR A 29 6.35 8.76 -10.21
C THR A 29 6.66 7.37 -10.74
N ASP A 30 7.64 6.73 -10.13
CA ASP A 30 8.00 5.36 -10.41
C ASP A 30 8.51 4.66 -9.15
N LEU A 31 8.51 3.33 -9.20
CA LEU A 31 8.96 2.46 -8.14
C LEU A 31 10.18 1.67 -8.63
N SER A 32 11.18 1.50 -7.77
CA SER A 32 12.34 0.65 -8.11
C SER A 32 11.92 -0.79 -8.44
N GLU A 33 10.85 -1.26 -7.81
CA GLU A 33 10.25 -2.57 -8.05
C GLU A 33 8.73 -2.46 -8.04
N SER A 34 8.11 -2.90 -9.14
CA SER A 34 6.65 -3.02 -9.24
C SER A 34 6.13 -4.36 -8.73
N THR A 35 7.02 -5.36 -8.54
CA THR A 35 6.68 -6.70 -8.05
C THR A 35 7.66 -7.13 -6.96
N VAL A 36 7.14 -7.58 -5.82
CA VAL A 36 7.92 -8.14 -4.71
C VAL A 36 7.60 -9.62 -4.54
N GLU A 37 8.65 -10.43 -4.54
CA GLU A 37 8.59 -11.87 -4.39
C GLU A 37 8.76 -12.29 -2.92
N ILE A 38 7.81 -13.05 -2.38
CA ILE A 38 7.88 -13.58 -1.01
C ILE A 38 8.14 -15.08 -1.03
N SER A 39 9.29 -15.48 -0.49
CA SER A 39 9.69 -16.87 -0.25
C SER A 39 9.58 -17.25 1.25
N SER A 40 9.87 -18.51 1.60
CA SER A 40 9.87 -18.99 2.99
C SER A 40 10.91 -18.31 3.88
N THR A 41 11.92 -17.66 3.30
CA THR A 41 12.99 -16.92 4.00
C THR A 41 12.79 -15.41 3.96
N PHE A 42 11.63 -14.91 3.54
CA PHE A 42 11.37 -13.49 3.40
C PHE A 42 11.43 -12.73 4.74
N SER A 43 12.34 -11.77 4.84
CA SER A 43 12.57 -10.93 6.02
C SER A 43 11.99 -9.51 5.89
N GLY A 44 11.32 -9.21 4.79
CA GLY A 44 10.89 -7.85 4.42
C GLY A 44 11.55 -7.39 3.12
N ALA A 45 11.08 -6.26 2.59
CA ALA A 45 11.63 -5.64 1.39
C ALA A 45 11.56 -4.11 1.49
N ASP A 46 12.54 -3.43 0.89
CA ASP A 46 12.59 -1.99 0.78
C ASP A 46 12.42 -1.58 -0.68
N ILE A 47 11.34 -0.86 -0.99
CA ILE A 47 11.06 -0.38 -2.36
C ILE A 47 11.31 1.11 -2.40
N LEU A 48 12.16 1.57 -3.32
CA LEU A 48 12.39 3.00 -3.52
C LEU A 48 11.27 3.58 -4.40
N LEU A 49 10.43 4.41 -3.80
CA LEU A 49 9.52 5.31 -4.50
C LEU A 49 10.23 6.62 -4.81
N PHE A 50 10.17 7.06 -6.05
CA PHE A 50 10.71 8.35 -6.47
C PHE A 50 9.82 8.98 -7.52
N GLY A 51 9.93 10.29 -7.67
CA GLY A 51 9.16 10.99 -8.68
C GLY A 51 9.60 12.42 -8.86
N ALA A 52 9.16 12.99 -9.98
CA ALA A 52 9.32 14.38 -10.31
C ALA A 52 7.97 15.09 -10.18
N TYR A 53 8.02 16.33 -9.71
CA TYR A 53 6.85 17.19 -9.57
C TYR A 53 7.21 18.64 -9.85
N ASP A 54 6.26 19.42 -10.37
CA ASP A 54 6.42 20.86 -10.53
C ASP A 54 6.19 21.58 -9.18
N GLY A 55 7.22 21.52 -8.33
CA GLY A 55 7.16 21.99 -6.96
C GLY A 55 7.61 23.44 -6.77
N GLN A 56 6.92 24.12 -5.87
CA GLN A 56 7.25 25.43 -5.34
C GLN A 56 7.79 25.32 -3.91
N LYS A 57 8.28 26.45 -3.38
CA LYS A 57 8.72 26.52 -2.00
C LYS A 57 7.55 26.20 -1.06
N ASN A 58 7.79 25.29 -0.12
CA ASN A 58 6.82 24.78 0.86
C ASN A 58 5.69 23.90 0.28
N ASP A 59 5.90 23.34 -0.91
CA ASP A 59 5.05 22.25 -1.39
C ASP A 59 5.34 20.95 -0.65
N ASP A 60 4.33 20.11 -0.57
CA ASP A 60 4.35 18.89 0.22
C ASP A 60 3.96 17.67 -0.59
N ILE A 61 4.52 16.55 -0.19
CA ILE A 61 4.21 15.24 -0.75
C ILE A 61 3.71 14.36 0.39
N ILE A 62 2.58 13.70 0.17
CA ILE A 62 2.06 12.64 1.03
C ILE A 62 1.95 11.37 0.19
N VAL A 63 2.51 10.29 0.71
CA VAL A 63 2.44 8.96 0.10
C VAL A 63 1.57 8.07 0.97
N VAL A 64 0.59 7.40 0.36
CA VAL A 64 -0.31 6.45 1.03
C VAL A 64 -0.23 5.10 0.34
N VAL A 65 0.22 4.08 1.05
CA VAL A 65 0.26 2.70 0.55
C VAL A 65 -0.87 1.91 1.20
N SER A 66 -1.78 1.37 0.41
CA SER A 66 -2.89 0.54 0.88
C SER A 66 -2.80 -0.86 0.28
N GLY A 67 -2.73 -1.88 1.13
CA GLY A 67 -2.89 -3.27 0.73
C GLY A 67 -4.35 -3.63 0.45
N GLN A 68 -4.56 -4.81 -0.11
CA GLN A 68 -5.90 -5.34 -0.39
C GLN A 68 -6.77 -5.35 0.87
N LYS A 69 -8.01 -4.87 0.72
CA LYS A 69 -8.98 -4.87 1.80
C LYS A 69 -9.51 -6.28 2.05
N GLY A 70 -9.79 -6.58 3.31
CA GLY A 70 -10.34 -7.88 3.69
C GLY A 70 -11.06 -7.85 5.02
N ASN A 71 -11.43 -9.05 5.46
CA ASN A 71 -12.12 -9.24 6.72
C ASN A 71 -11.10 -9.53 7.83
N ILE A 72 -11.21 -8.85 8.97
CA ILE A 72 -10.36 -9.05 10.14
C ILE A 72 -11.25 -9.33 11.35
N LYS A 73 -10.97 -10.44 12.02
CA LYS A 73 -11.60 -10.79 13.30
C LYS A 73 -10.77 -10.22 14.45
N VAL A 74 -11.43 -9.58 15.40
CA VAL A 74 -10.84 -9.09 16.64
C VAL A 74 -11.47 -9.85 17.80
N ASP A 75 -10.62 -10.52 18.57
CA ASP A 75 -11.01 -11.32 19.73
C ASP A 75 -10.64 -10.59 21.02
N LYS A 76 -11.55 -10.63 22.00
CA LYS A 76 -11.32 -10.16 23.36
C LYS A 76 -10.93 -11.36 24.22
N LYS A 77 -9.73 -11.29 24.78
CA LYS A 77 -9.22 -12.28 25.74
C LYS A 77 -9.43 -11.78 27.16
N GLU A 78 -10.05 -12.59 27.99
CA GLU A 78 -10.24 -12.31 29.41
C GLU A 78 -9.91 -13.55 30.22
N LYS A 79 -9.51 -13.35 31.48
CA LYS A 79 -9.24 -14.43 32.42
C LYS A 79 -10.54 -14.79 33.13
N LYS A 80 -11.09 -15.97 32.87
CA LYS A 80 -12.27 -16.52 33.56
C LYS A 80 -11.88 -17.84 34.20
N PHE A 81 -12.29 -18.08 35.45
CA PHE A 81 -11.96 -19.31 36.18
C PHE A 81 -10.46 -19.67 36.15
N GLY A 82 -9.58 -18.67 36.25
CA GLY A 82 -8.13 -18.88 36.25
C GLY A 82 -7.48 -19.07 34.87
N ILE A 83 -8.25 -19.26 33.79
CA ILE A 83 -7.73 -19.48 32.43
C ILE A 83 -8.01 -18.30 31.50
N TRP A 84 -7.09 -18.05 30.57
CA TRP A 84 -7.32 -17.07 29.50
C TRP A 84 -8.18 -17.69 28.41
N MET A 85 -9.33 -17.09 28.15
CA MET A 85 -10.22 -17.54 27.08
C MET A 85 -10.72 -16.36 26.24
N ILE A 86 -11.09 -16.66 24.99
CA ILE A 86 -11.77 -15.69 24.13
C ILE A 86 -13.22 -15.59 24.62
N THR A 87 -13.62 -14.41 25.08
CA THR A 87 -14.98 -14.19 25.61
C THR A 87 -15.91 -13.56 24.58
N GLU A 88 -15.37 -12.74 23.70
CA GLU A 88 -16.14 -12.03 22.67
C GLU A 88 -15.31 -11.87 21.40
N SER A 89 -16.01 -11.81 20.25
CA SER A 89 -15.42 -11.55 18.95
C SER A 89 -16.23 -10.55 18.14
N ILE A 90 -15.55 -9.75 17.33
CA ILE A 90 -16.15 -8.92 16.27
C ILE A 90 -15.40 -9.15 14.96
N LYS A 91 -16.12 -9.20 13.84
CA LYS A 91 -15.55 -9.26 12.50
C LYS A 91 -15.75 -7.91 11.82
N PHE A 92 -14.65 -7.26 11.47
CA PHE A 92 -14.63 -6.10 10.61
C PHE A 92 -14.43 -6.54 9.15
N SER A 93 -15.14 -5.88 8.24
CA SER A 93 -15.04 -6.05 6.79
C SER A 93 -14.50 -4.77 6.16
N ASN A 94 -13.98 -4.87 4.93
CA ASN A 94 -13.41 -3.73 4.19
C ASN A 94 -12.16 -3.10 4.87
N VAL A 95 -11.44 -3.87 5.69
CA VAL A 95 -10.26 -3.40 6.42
C VAL A 95 -9.02 -3.49 5.54
N PRO A 96 -8.25 -2.40 5.33
CA PRO A 96 -6.96 -2.50 4.64
C PRO A 96 -5.99 -3.36 5.47
N LYS A 97 -5.52 -4.48 4.90
CA LYS A 97 -4.59 -5.39 5.59
C LYS A 97 -3.22 -4.76 5.87
N TYR A 98 -2.85 -3.77 5.05
CA TYR A 98 -1.67 -2.93 5.22
C TYR A 98 -2.07 -1.49 4.88
N TYR A 99 -1.60 -0.52 5.65
CA TYR A 99 -1.87 0.89 5.43
C TYR A 99 -0.73 1.74 5.97
N TYR A 100 0.07 2.29 5.08
CA TYR A 100 1.25 3.07 5.42
C TYR A 100 1.10 4.48 4.87
N ILE A 101 1.39 5.49 5.69
CA ILE A 101 1.37 6.89 5.29
C ILE A 101 2.75 7.48 5.55
N ALA A 102 3.31 8.18 4.57
CA ALA A 102 4.51 8.97 4.72
C ALA A 102 4.31 10.39 4.22
N SER A 103 5.00 11.36 4.82
CA SER A 103 4.94 12.76 4.41
C SER A 103 6.28 13.46 4.62
N ASN A 104 6.51 14.57 3.90
CA ASN A 104 7.70 15.41 4.06
C ASN A 104 7.60 16.35 5.29
N ARG A 105 6.37 16.66 5.74
CA ARG A 105 6.06 17.44 6.96
C ARG A 105 4.93 16.77 7.75
N LYS A 106 4.61 17.27 8.94
CA LYS A 106 3.45 16.76 9.70
C LYS A 106 2.16 16.94 8.90
N ILE A 107 1.34 15.90 8.83
CA ILE A 107 0.13 15.89 7.98
C ILE A 107 -0.83 17.02 8.37
N GLU A 108 -0.89 17.34 9.66
CA GLU A 108 -1.71 18.42 10.24
C GLU A 108 -1.23 19.82 9.85
N GLU A 109 0.04 19.97 9.45
CA GLU A 109 0.62 21.22 8.94
C GLU A 109 0.50 21.33 7.41
N ILE A 110 0.34 20.20 6.71
CA ILE A 110 0.22 20.13 5.25
C ILE A 110 -1.19 20.50 4.79
N THR A 111 -2.24 20.00 5.46
CA THR A 111 -3.63 20.19 5.05
C THR A 111 -4.60 20.21 6.24
N ASN A 112 -5.88 20.51 5.96
CA ASN A 112 -6.91 20.67 6.98
C ASN A 112 -7.57 19.34 7.38
N LYS A 113 -8.25 19.32 8.53
CA LYS A 113 -8.92 18.12 9.08
C LYS A 113 -9.94 17.50 8.12
N THR A 114 -10.61 18.31 7.30
CA THR A 114 -11.61 17.85 6.33
C THR A 114 -10.94 17.03 5.22
N GLU A 115 -9.84 17.53 4.66
CA GLU A 115 -9.05 16.81 3.66
C GLU A 115 -8.37 15.58 4.24
N ILE A 116 -7.84 15.64 5.47
CA ILE A 116 -7.30 14.46 6.18
C ILE A 116 -8.34 13.34 6.25
N LYS A 117 -9.58 13.67 6.63
CA LYS A 117 -10.68 12.69 6.70
C LYS A 117 -11.06 12.17 5.32
N LYS A 118 -11.28 13.07 4.35
CA LYS A 118 -11.69 12.75 2.98
C LYS A 118 -10.69 11.84 2.26
N ARG A 119 -9.39 12.09 2.44
CA ARG A 119 -8.29 11.36 1.82
C ARG A 119 -7.74 10.23 2.69
N LYS A 120 -8.33 9.99 3.87
CA LYS A 120 -7.95 8.91 4.80
C LYS A 120 -6.47 8.98 5.17
N LEU A 121 -5.98 10.18 5.47
CA LEU A 121 -4.58 10.46 5.88
C LEU A 121 -4.34 10.21 7.37
N ASN A 122 -5.23 9.44 8.00
CA ASN A 122 -5.12 8.98 9.37
C ASN A 122 -5.84 7.63 9.51
N PHE A 123 -5.77 7.02 10.70
CA PHE A 123 -6.43 5.76 10.99
C PHE A 123 -7.73 5.92 11.77
N ASN A 124 -8.38 7.09 11.76
CA ASN A 124 -9.56 7.33 12.60
C ASN A 124 -10.87 7.23 11.81
N ASN A 125 -10.80 7.22 10.48
CA ASN A 125 -11.96 7.44 9.61
C ASN A 125 -12.11 6.36 8.53
N PHE A 126 -11.68 5.13 8.80
CA PHE A 126 -12.00 4.03 7.88
C PHE A 126 -13.49 3.68 7.97
N GLU A 127 -14.17 3.71 6.83
CA GLU A 127 -15.53 3.19 6.66
C GLU A 127 -15.46 1.66 6.66
N LEU A 128 -15.52 1.08 7.85
CA LEU A 128 -15.54 -0.36 8.07
C LEU A 128 -16.97 -0.80 8.36
N ASN A 129 -17.35 -1.94 7.79
CA ASN A 129 -18.58 -2.63 8.18
C ASN A 129 -18.23 -3.67 9.23
N ASN A 130 -19.13 -3.94 10.17
CA ASN A 130 -18.97 -5.01 11.15
C ASN A 130 -20.19 -5.93 11.13
N ASN A 131 -20.06 -7.10 11.74
CA ASN A 131 -21.15 -8.07 11.84
C ASN A 131 -22.08 -7.84 13.05
N LYS A 132 -21.81 -6.83 13.88
CA LYS A 132 -22.67 -6.45 15.01
C LYS A 132 -23.34 -5.14 14.66
N ILE A 133 -24.63 -5.22 14.32
CA ILE A 133 -25.46 -4.09 13.90
C ILE A 133 -25.59 -3.15 15.10
N ASP A 134 -24.85 -2.04 15.06
CA ASP A 134 -25.05 -0.84 15.88
C ASP A 134 -24.83 -0.97 17.40
N TYR A 135 -23.56 -0.86 17.81
CA TYR A 135 -23.24 -0.37 19.15
C TYR A 135 -22.25 0.79 19.04
N LYS A 136 -22.76 1.99 18.78
CA LYS A 136 -22.02 3.25 18.56
C LYS A 136 -20.80 3.48 19.50
N ASN A 137 -20.88 3.05 20.76
CA ASN A 137 -19.75 3.12 21.72
C ASN A 137 -18.88 1.85 21.79
N LEU A 138 -19.46 0.66 21.64
CA LEU A 138 -18.72 -0.61 21.64
C LEU A 138 -17.81 -0.65 20.40
N ASP A 139 -18.32 -0.22 19.24
CA ASP A 139 -17.61 -0.19 17.96
C ASP A 139 -16.33 0.64 18.03
N LYS A 140 -16.35 1.77 18.75
CA LYS A 140 -15.14 2.58 18.98
C LYS A 140 -14.07 1.80 19.74
N LYS A 141 -14.43 1.11 20.84
CA LYS A 141 -13.49 0.30 21.64
C LYS A 141 -12.89 -0.84 20.80
N TRP A 142 -13.70 -1.51 20.01
CA TRP A 142 -13.26 -2.60 19.13
C TRP A 142 -12.38 -2.08 17.98
N TYR A 143 -12.71 -0.93 17.42
CA TYR A 143 -11.89 -0.25 16.41
C TYR A 143 -10.54 0.18 16.98
N GLU A 144 -10.50 0.75 18.18
CA GLU A 144 -9.24 1.08 18.86
C GLU A 144 -8.39 -0.18 19.12
N ALA A 145 -9.02 -1.31 19.49
CA ALA A 145 -8.33 -2.59 19.63
C ALA A 145 -7.77 -3.11 18.29
N LEU A 146 -8.53 -2.99 17.20
CA LEU A 146 -8.07 -3.29 15.85
C LEU A 146 -6.87 -2.43 15.48
N LYS A 147 -7.01 -1.09 15.59
CA LYS A 147 -5.97 -0.11 15.29
C LYS A 147 -4.70 -0.38 16.08
N ARG A 148 -4.81 -0.64 17.39
CA ARG A 148 -3.68 -1.00 18.26
C ARG A 148 -2.99 -2.28 17.76
N ASN A 149 -3.74 -3.32 17.44
CA ASN A 149 -3.17 -4.59 16.98
C ASN A 149 -2.48 -4.44 15.61
N MET A 150 -3.07 -3.68 14.69
CA MET A 150 -2.48 -3.40 13.36
C MET A 150 -1.20 -2.56 13.46
N LYS A 151 -1.18 -1.55 14.35
CA LYS A 151 0.04 -0.78 14.66
C LYS A 151 1.12 -1.65 15.28
N LYS A 152 0.78 -2.51 16.25
CA LYS A 152 1.73 -3.42 16.90
C LYS A 152 2.40 -4.35 15.89
N LYS A 153 1.67 -4.81 14.88
CA LYS A 153 2.18 -5.64 13.77
C LYS A 153 2.89 -4.86 12.66
N GLN A 154 3.01 -3.53 12.78
CA GLN A 154 3.54 -2.63 11.74
C GLN A 154 2.75 -2.68 10.42
N PHE A 155 1.52 -3.19 10.43
CA PHE A 155 0.65 -3.19 9.26
C PHE A 155 0.04 -1.82 9.02
N TRP A 156 -0.23 -1.06 10.08
CA TRP A 156 -0.66 0.33 10.01
C TRP A 156 0.40 1.24 10.61
N LYS A 157 0.98 2.13 9.80
CA LYS A 157 2.11 2.98 10.22
C LYS A 157 2.05 4.36 9.57
N ILE A 158 2.43 5.40 10.31
CA ILE A 158 2.56 6.77 9.82
C ILE A 158 4.01 7.21 10.07
N GLU A 159 4.67 7.68 9.02
CA GLU A 159 6.03 8.21 9.06
C GLU A 159 6.07 9.63 8.49
N GLU A 160 5.81 10.60 9.36
CA GLU A 160 5.94 12.01 9.03
C GLU A 160 7.42 12.43 8.96
N ASN A 161 7.71 13.52 8.23
CA ASN A 161 9.06 14.06 8.05
C ASN A 161 10.07 13.05 7.46
N SER A 162 9.58 12.11 6.65
CA SER A 162 10.37 10.98 6.18
C SER A 162 10.58 10.96 4.66
N ILE A 163 9.83 11.78 3.92
CA ILE A 163 10.01 11.98 2.48
C ILE A 163 11.06 13.07 2.26
N LYS A 164 12.07 12.75 1.44
CA LYS A 164 13.14 13.71 1.09
C LYS A 164 12.77 14.41 -0.20
N LEU A 165 12.61 15.73 -0.13
CA LEU A 165 12.45 16.61 -1.28
C LEU A 165 13.82 17.14 -1.70
N ASN A 166 14.10 17.16 -3.00
CA ASN A 166 15.34 17.70 -3.56
C ASN A 166 14.99 18.80 -4.56
N LYS A 167 15.51 20.01 -4.32
CA LYS A 167 15.32 21.21 -5.16
C LYS A 167 13.85 21.46 -5.58
N ASN A 168 12.88 21.11 -4.73
CA ASN A 168 11.44 21.21 -4.98
C ASN A 168 10.99 20.63 -6.34
N THR A 169 11.71 19.64 -6.86
CA THR A 169 11.47 19.07 -8.19
C THR A 169 11.45 17.55 -8.17
N LEU A 170 12.21 16.96 -7.24
CA LEU A 170 12.27 15.51 -7.06
C LEU A 170 11.93 15.16 -5.62
N PHE A 171 11.26 14.02 -5.45
CA PHE A 171 11.10 13.42 -4.13
C PHE A 171 11.55 11.96 -4.16
N ARG A 172 11.96 11.46 -3.00
CA ARG A 172 12.24 10.04 -2.80
C ARG A 172 11.80 9.56 -1.43
N LYS A 173 11.37 8.31 -1.37
CA LYS A 173 11.00 7.60 -0.15
C LYS A 173 11.23 6.11 -0.30
N THR A 174 11.94 5.51 0.65
CA THR A 174 12.01 4.06 0.77
C THR A 174 10.78 3.56 1.53
N LEU A 175 10.01 2.67 0.90
CA LEU A 175 8.83 2.02 1.45
C LEU A 175 9.24 0.65 2.02
N SER A 176 9.22 0.52 3.34
CA SER A 176 9.58 -0.75 4.00
C SER A 176 8.36 -1.63 4.19
N LEU A 177 8.39 -2.80 3.54
CA LEU A 177 7.40 -3.87 3.70
C LEU A 177 7.86 -4.84 4.80
N PRO A 178 7.05 -5.06 5.86
CA PRO A 178 7.41 -6.02 6.91
C PRO A 178 7.38 -7.47 6.39
N SER A 179 8.09 -8.37 7.07
CA SER A 179 8.16 -9.80 6.71
C SER A 179 6.81 -10.53 6.69
N ASN A 180 5.81 -10.02 7.39
CA ASN A 180 4.50 -10.66 7.53
C ASN A 180 3.40 -10.01 6.66
N VAL A 181 3.76 -9.30 5.58
CA VAL A 181 2.77 -8.76 4.63
C VAL A 181 2.06 -9.88 3.89
N SER A 182 0.78 -9.66 3.59
CA SER A 182 -0.01 -10.59 2.78
C SER A 182 0.25 -10.38 1.29
N THR A 183 0.24 -11.46 0.51
CA THR A 183 0.22 -11.38 -0.96
C THR A 183 -1.00 -10.62 -1.49
N GLY A 184 -0.85 -9.96 -2.63
CA GLY A 184 -1.90 -9.25 -3.35
C GLY A 184 -1.43 -7.93 -3.95
N MET A 185 -2.38 -7.16 -4.45
CA MET A 185 -2.12 -5.83 -5.01
C MET A 185 -2.12 -4.76 -3.92
N TYR A 186 -1.10 -3.90 -3.96
CA TYR A 186 -0.93 -2.75 -3.09
C TYR A 186 -0.99 -1.48 -3.96
N ILE A 187 -1.78 -0.51 -3.53
CA ILE A 187 -1.95 0.77 -4.23
C ILE A 187 -1.11 1.81 -3.51
N VAL A 188 -0.20 2.46 -4.23
CA VAL A 188 0.60 3.58 -3.76
C VAL A 188 -0.02 4.84 -4.32
N LYS A 189 -0.56 5.72 -3.48
CA LYS A 189 -1.08 7.02 -3.88
C LYS A 189 -0.09 8.09 -3.49
N ILE A 190 0.30 8.91 -4.44
CA ILE A 190 1.18 10.05 -4.23
C ILE A 190 0.33 11.30 -4.37
N LEU A 191 0.34 12.15 -3.36
CA LEU A 191 -0.46 13.37 -3.26
C LEU A 191 0.47 14.56 -3.15
N HIS A 192 0.35 15.50 -4.07
CA HIS A 192 1.10 16.75 -4.07
C HIS A 192 0.19 17.89 -3.58
N TYR A 193 0.62 18.55 -2.51
CA TYR A 193 -0.09 19.65 -1.87
C TYR A 193 0.69 20.97 -2.00
N ARG A 194 -0.06 22.06 -2.17
CA ARG A 194 0.43 23.44 -2.15
C ARG A 194 -0.49 24.30 -1.31
N LYS A 195 0.05 24.92 -0.26
CA LYS A 195 -0.70 25.82 0.65
C LYS A 195 -2.01 25.18 1.17
N GLY A 196 -1.99 23.90 1.55
CA GLY A 196 -3.17 23.21 2.06
C GLY A 196 -4.03 22.49 1.01
N ASN A 197 -3.86 22.81 -0.26
CA ASN A 197 -4.71 22.31 -1.35
C ASN A 197 -4.01 21.20 -2.13
N LEU A 198 -4.77 20.17 -2.52
CA LEU A 198 -4.28 19.11 -3.39
C LEU A 198 -4.16 19.66 -4.83
N ILE A 199 -2.95 19.59 -5.37
CA ILE A 199 -2.60 20.07 -6.71
C ILE A 199 -2.64 18.93 -7.71
N SER A 200 -1.94 17.84 -7.40
CA SER A 200 -1.92 16.64 -8.23
C SER A 200 -1.91 15.37 -7.39
N GLN A 201 -2.38 14.29 -8.01
CA GLN A 201 -2.37 12.95 -7.45
C GLN A 201 -1.96 11.98 -8.55
N GLU A 202 -1.14 10.99 -8.17
CA GLU A 202 -0.77 9.89 -9.03
C GLU A 202 -0.88 8.57 -8.25
N GLU A 203 -1.11 7.46 -8.96
CA GLU A 203 -1.27 6.15 -8.37
C GLU A 203 -0.37 5.12 -9.05
N SER A 204 0.46 4.46 -8.27
CA SER A 204 1.27 3.32 -8.68
C SER A 204 0.76 2.04 -8.01
N LYS A 205 1.17 0.88 -8.54
CA LYS A 205 0.76 -0.42 -8.01
C LYS A 205 1.98 -1.27 -7.73
N ILE A 206 1.99 -1.92 -6.56
CA ILE A 206 2.97 -2.95 -6.20
C ILE A 206 2.24 -4.27 -6.14
N LYS A 207 2.72 -5.28 -6.87
CA LYS A 207 2.23 -6.65 -6.80
C LYS A 207 3.09 -7.44 -5.85
N ILE A 208 2.50 -8.02 -4.81
CA ILE A 208 3.20 -8.90 -3.89
C ILE A 208 2.75 -10.34 -4.16
N ASP A 209 3.64 -11.15 -4.72
CA ASP A 209 3.36 -12.53 -5.07
C ASP A 209 4.22 -13.50 -4.25
N LYS A 210 3.71 -14.71 -4.06
CA LYS A 210 4.52 -15.83 -3.57
C LYS A 210 5.26 -16.42 -4.75
N THR A 211 6.52 -16.07 -4.89
CA THR A 211 7.41 -16.65 -5.91
C THR A 211 8.73 -17.04 -5.26
N GLY A 212 9.34 -18.10 -5.81
CA GLY A 212 10.53 -18.74 -5.28
C GLY A 212 10.67 -20.18 -5.78
N ILE A 213 11.84 -20.80 -5.57
CA ILE A 213 12.11 -22.20 -5.95
C ILE A 213 11.00 -23.14 -5.45
N SER A 214 10.49 -22.89 -4.23
CA SER A 214 9.37 -23.62 -3.63
C SER A 214 8.06 -23.48 -4.42
N ALA A 215 7.77 -22.30 -4.95
CA ALA A 215 6.58 -22.05 -5.77
C ALA A 215 6.72 -22.70 -7.16
N ASN A 216 7.92 -22.71 -7.74
CA ASN A 216 8.18 -23.44 -9.00
C ASN A 216 8.05 -24.94 -8.82
N ILE A 217 8.63 -25.51 -7.74
CA ILE A 217 8.48 -26.93 -7.40
C ILE A 217 7.00 -27.27 -7.19
N TYR A 218 6.26 -26.45 -6.44
CA TYR A 218 4.82 -26.62 -6.24
C TYR A 218 4.05 -26.58 -7.56
N ASN A 219 4.34 -25.61 -8.42
CA ASN A 219 3.67 -25.47 -9.72
C ASN A 219 3.99 -26.64 -10.65
N ILE A 220 5.24 -27.14 -10.65
CA ILE A 220 5.62 -28.34 -11.41
C ILE A 220 4.90 -29.58 -10.84
N ALA A 221 4.83 -29.72 -9.52
CA ALA A 221 4.13 -30.81 -8.87
C ALA A 221 2.61 -30.78 -9.14
N GLN A 222 2.00 -29.59 -9.23
CA GLN A 222 0.56 -29.47 -9.45
C GLN A 222 0.16 -29.54 -10.92
N ASN A 223 0.91 -28.89 -11.82
CA ASN A 223 0.61 -28.85 -13.26
C ASN A 223 1.17 -30.07 -14.02
N PHE A 224 2.23 -30.69 -13.51
CA PHE A 224 2.88 -31.87 -14.09
C PHE A 224 3.06 -32.99 -13.04
N SER A 225 1.98 -33.31 -12.33
CA SER A 225 2.00 -34.25 -11.19
C SER A 225 2.59 -35.63 -11.52
N ALA A 226 2.27 -36.18 -12.69
CA ALA A 226 2.81 -37.47 -13.14
C ALA A 226 4.33 -37.44 -13.35
N ILE A 227 4.84 -36.40 -14.02
CA ILE A 227 6.28 -36.23 -14.28
C ILE A 227 7.04 -35.98 -12.98
N TYR A 228 6.47 -35.17 -12.08
CA TYR A 228 7.05 -34.95 -10.76
C TYR A 228 7.16 -36.25 -9.96
N GLY A 229 6.11 -37.08 -9.97
CA GLY A 229 6.12 -38.40 -9.33
C GLY A 229 7.22 -39.32 -9.89
N ILE A 230 7.36 -39.38 -11.23
CA ILE A 230 8.41 -40.17 -11.88
C ILE A 230 9.81 -39.70 -11.46
N ILE A 231 10.06 -38.39 -11.49
CA ILE A 231 11.35 -37.82 -11.07
C ILE A 231 11.63 -38.14 -9.59
N ALA A 232 10.63 -38.05 -8.73
CA ALA A 232 10.77 -38.37 -7.31
C ALA A 232 11.16 -39.85 -7.08
N VAL A 233 10.55 -40.78 -7.82
CA VAL A 233 10.90 -42.21 -7.77
C VAL A 233 12.32 -42.45 -8.26
N ILE A 234 12.73 -41.82 -9.37
CA ILE A 234 14.10 -41.93 -9.90
C ILE A 234 15.12 -41.42 -8.88
N ILE A 235 14.86 -40.27 -8.26
CA ILE A 235 15.72 -39.69 -7.22
C ILE A 235 15.79 -40.62 -6.01
N ALA A 236 14.68 -41.20 -5.56
CA ALA A 236 14.65 -42.14 -4.44
C ALA A 236 15.46 -43.40 -4.73
N LEU A 237 15.32 -43.97 -5.93
CA LEU A 237 16.12 -45.11 -6.39
C LEU A 237 17.62 -44.77 -6.46
N PHE A 238 17.96 -43.59 -6.98
CA PHE A 238 19.33 -43.11 -7.05
C PHE A 238 19.95 -42.97 -5.65
N PHE A 239 19.26 -42.30 -4.72
CA PHE A 239 19.76 -42.17 -3.34
C PHE A 239 19.82 -43.50 -2.60
N GLY A 240 18.86 -44.40 -2.81
CA GLY A 240 18.90 -45.76 -2.23
C GLY A 240 20.11 -46.55 -2.73
N TRP A 241 20.36 -46.51 -4.04
CA TRP A 241 21.54 -47.13 -4.64
C TRP A 241 22.86 -46.48 -4.19
N PHE A 242 22.92 -45.14 -4.15
CA PHE A 242 24.09 -44.37 -3.74
C PHE A 242 24.44 -44.58 -2.25
N THR A 243 23.43 -44.62 -1.39
CA THR A 243 23.57 -44.95 0.03
C THR A 243 24.17 -46.34 0.18
N ASN A 244 23.61 -47.34 -0.52
CA ASN A 244 24.16 -48.70 -0.52
C ASN A 244 25.62 -48.74 -1.02
N PHE A 245 25.97 -47.95 -2.04
CA PHE A 245 27.36 -47.87 -2.53
C PHE A 245 28.34 -47.31 -1.49
N ILE A 246 27.96 -46.26 -0.75
CA ILE A 246 28.80 -45.66 0.29
C ILE A 246 28.94 -46.58 1.50
N PHE A 247 27.84 -47.14 2.00
CA PHE A 247 27.85 -47.98 3.21
C PHE A 247 28.44 -49.37 2.98
N ARG A 248 28.60 -49.80 1.72
CA ARG A 248 29.29 -51.05 1.41
C ARG A 248 30.83 -50.95 1.51
N ARG A 249 31.37 -49.73 1.66
CA ARG A 249 32.81 -49.44 1.81
C ARG A 249 33.23 -49.03 3.23
N ILE A 250 32.29 -49.00 4.18
CA ILE A 250 32.51 -48.80 5.61
C ILE A 250 32.29 -50.16 6.28
#